data_AF-A0A6C0ESY4-F1
#
_entry.id   AF-A0A6C0ESY4-F1
#
_cell.length_a   1.000
_cell.length_b   1.000
_cell.length_c   1.000
_cell.angle_alpha   90.00
_cell.angle_beta   90.00
_cell.angle_gamma   90.00
#
_symmetry.space_group_name_H-M   'P 1'
#
loop_
_entity.id
_entity.type
_entity.pdbx_description
1 polymer ?
#
loop_
_entity_poly.entity_id
_entity_poly.type
_entity_poly.pdbx_seq_one_letter_code
_entity_poly.pdbx_strand_id
1 'polypeptide(L)'
;MEESHIIELTNDEILVMKELAMNISENPSIAPDLYCLQVKCASHRLPERIRILLQNFADNGSNTGFLLIRRIPIDELPTTPENNNCKIGEQTTLAKIQSIFVSVISNMIAYEAEGYGRLFQDVIPVKSMEKNQTSISSSVELEIHTEQAFSKLRPDILSLACLRGNTNAYTYILPVKSIINNVTDTELKMLKMPLWNTGVDLSFKLNGHEFIEGDIRGPMSIIRGYKDKRLENEDPRLVIEDPLLVFDQDLMTGITEESNKMIHKIVDIYYKHRFSHNLTPGEIVFIDNNRAVHGRSPFVPNYDGLDRFLVRCFGVYNYEYSAYARENGGRVVSAIYS
;
A
#
# COMPACT_ATOMS: atom_id res chain seq x y z
N MET A 1 9.56 25.80 -5.13
CA MET A 1 9.78 24.87 -4.00
C MET A 1 9.56 23.49 -4.56
N GLU A 2 10.55 22.60 -4.53
CA GLU A 2 10.34 21.20 -4.86
C GLU A 2 9.19 20.66 -4.01
N GLU A 3 8.22 20.00 -4.65
CA GLU A 3 7.13 19.37 -3.94
C GLU A 3 7.73 18.26 -3.06
N SER A 4 7.63 18.40 -1.74
CA SER A 4 8.31 17.52 -0.76
C SER A 4 7.90 16.03 -0.83
N HIS A 5 6.97 15.68 -1.70
CA HIS A 5 6.43 14.34 -1.91
C HIS A 5 6.80 13.76 -3.29
N ILE A 6 7.64 14.45 -4.07
CA ILE A 6 8.15 13.98 -5.37
C ILE A 6 9.67 13.98 -5.34
N ILE A 7 10.26 12.85 -5.72
CA ILE A 7 11.70 12.67 -5.89
C ILE A 7 11.97 12.49 -7.38
N GLU A 8 12.55 13.53 -7.99
CA GLU A 8 13.14 13.43 -9.33
C GLU A 8 14.54 12.84 -9.20
N LEU A 9 14.79 11.71 -9.85
CA LEU A 9 16.12 11.11 -9.90
C LEU A 9 17.02 11.86 -10.88
N THR A 10 18.25 12.12 -10.46
CA THR A 10 19.30 12.62 -11.34
C THR A 10 19.86 11.50 -12.21
N ASN A 11 20.57 11.85 -13.29
CA ASN A 11 21.17 10.84 -14.18
C ASN A 11 22.19 9.95 -13.44
N ASP A 12 22.97 10.52 -12.53
CA ASP A 12 23.97 9.78 -11.74
C ASP A 12 23.29 8.82 -10.75
N GLU A 13 22.22 9.26 -10.09
CA GLU A 13 21.44 8.39 -9.21
C GLU A 13 20.82 7.23 -10.01
N ILE A 14 20.29 7.49 -11.20
CA ILE A 14 19.74 6.44 -12.08
C ILE A 14 20.80 5.38 -12.41
N LEU A 15 22.03 5.80 -12.73
CA LEU A 15 23.12 4.87 -13.01
C LEU A 15 23.45 3.98 -11.80
N VAL A 16 23.50 4.58 -10.60
CA VAL A 16 23.71 3.82 -9.35
C VAL A 16 22.57 2.83 -9.11
N MET A 17 21.30 3.23 -9.30
CA MET A 17 20.15 2.34 -9.13
C MET A 17 20.22 1.14 -10.08
N LYS A 18 20.57 1.37 -11.36
CA LYS A 18 20.74 0.30 -12.34
C LYS A 18 21.84 -0.68 -11.92
N GLU A 19 23.00 -0.18 -11.52
CA GLU A 19 24.12 -1.02 -11.09
C GLU A 19 23.72 -1.87 -9.86
N LEU A 20 23.04 -1.28 -8.89
CA LEU A 20 22.57 -2.01 -7.70
C LEU A 20 21.54 -3.07 -8.05
N ALA A 21 20.60 -2.76 -8.95
CA ALA A 21 19.59 -3.71 -9.43
C ALA A 21 20.20 -4.89 -10.21
N MET A 22 21.24 -4.64 -11.02
CA MET A 22 21.96 -5.69 -11.76
C MET A 22 22.67 -6.68 -10.82
N ASN A 23 23.09 -6.22 -9.64
CA ASN A 23 23.79 -7.05 -8.66
C ASN A 23 22.85 -7.93 -7.80
N ILE A 24 21.53 -7.80 -7.94
CA ILE A 24 20.56 -8.71 -7.31
C ILE A 24 20.38 -9.93 -8.23
N SER A 25 20.90 -11.08 -7.78
CA SER A 25 20.90 -12.34 -8.54
C SER A 25 19.79 -13.30 -8.12
N GLU A 26 19.33 -13.20 -6.88
CA GLU A 26 18.29 -14.11 -6.36
C GLU A 26 16.95 -13.86 -7.03
N ASN A 27 16.12 -14.90 -7.07
CA ASN A 27 14.75 -14.81 -7.57
C ASN A 27 13.78 -14.69 -6.39
N PRO A 28 12.90 -13.67 -6.35
CA PRO A 28 12.00 -13.43 -5.21
C PRO A 28 10.95 -14.52 -5.01
N SER A 29 10.61 -15.29 -6.05
CA SER A 29 9.69 -16.44 -5.99
C SER A 29 10.36 -17.76 -5.63
N ILE A 30 11.69 -17.90 -5.80
CA ILE A 30 12.43 -19.13 -5.50
C ILE A 30 13.12 -19.05 -4.14
N ALA A 31 13.76 -17.92 -3.85
CA ALA A 31 14.54 -17.68 -2.63
C ALA A 31 14.20 -16.30 -2.02
N PRO A 32 12.95 -16.08 -1.57
CA PRO A 32 12.48 -14.77 -1.09
C PRO A 32 13.35 -14.18 0.02
N ASP A 33 13.83 -15.01 0.95
CA ASP A 33 14.67 -14.54 2.07
C ASP A 33 16.04 -14.06 1.62
N LEU A 34 16.69 -14.81 0.73
CA LEU A 34 17.99 -14.43 0.15
C LEU A 34 17.85 -13.21 -0.76
N TYR A 35 16.76 -13.13 -1.53
CA TYR A 35 16.43 -11.94 -2.32
C TYR A 35 16.30 -10.70 -1.43
N CYS A 36 15.48 -10.76 -0.38
CA CYS A 36 15.33 -9.64 0.56
C CYS A 36 16.64 -9.27 1.26
N LEU A 37 17.50 -10.25 1.56
CA LEU A 37 18.83 -9.99 2.11
C LEU A 37 19.72 -9.22 1.12
N GLN A 38 19.78 -9.65 -0.16
CA GLN A 38 20.55 -8.95 -1.20
C GLN A 38 20.05 -7.52 -1.40
N VAL A 39 18.73 -7.36 -1.50
CA VAL A 39 18.09 -6.05 -1.64
C VAL A 39 18.39 -5.15 -0.44
N LYS A 40 18.33 -5.69 0.79
CA LYS A 40 18.68 -4.93 2.00
C LYS A 40 20.13 -4.46 1.96
N CYS A 41 21.07 -5.33 1.59
CA CYS A 41 22.47 -4.95 1.37
C CYS A 41 22.63 -3.85 0.31
N ALA A 42 21.91 -3.95 -0.81
CA ALA A 42 21.92 -2.93 -1.87
C ALA A 42 21.33 -1.59 -1.41
N SER A 43 20.30 -1.60 -0.54
CA SER A 43 19.68 -0.39 0.00
C SER A 43 20.67 0.52 0.76
N HIS A 44 21.66 -0.09 1.43
CA HIS A 44 22.72 0.63 2.12
C HIS A 44 23.72 1.32 1.18
N ARG A 45 23.67 1.05 -0.12
CA ARG A 45 24.54 1.66 -1.14
C ARG A 45 23.84 2.73 -1.96
N LEU A 46 22.54 2.99 -1.71
CA LEU A 46 21.84 4.09 -2.37
C LEU A 46 22.50 5.45 -2.07
N PRO A 47 22.40 6.42 -3.00
CA PRO A 47 22.79 7.80 -2.76
C PRO A 47 22.16 8.34 -1.47
N GLU A 48 22.96 9.04 -0.66
CA GLU A 48 22.56 9.50 0.68
C GLU A 48 21.28 10.35 0.65
N ARG A 49 21.17 11.25 -0.33
CA ARG A 49 19.97 12.08 -0.56
C ARG A 49 18.69 11.24 -0.63
N ILE A 50 18.71 10.17 -1.41
CA ILE A 50 17.55 9.29 -1.59
C ILE A 50 17.21 8.56 -0.29
N ARG A 51 18.22 8.06 0.44
CA ARG A 51 18.00 7.42 1.73
C ARG A 51 17.36 8.36 2.76
N ILE A 52 17.84 9.60 2.85
CA ILE A 52 17.30 10.62 3.76
C ILE A 52 15.85 10.95 3.38
N LEU A 53 15.56 11.15 2.10
CA LEU A 53 14.20 11.48 1.64
C LEU A 53 13.20 10.34 1.93
N LEU A 54 13.60 9.09 1.68
CA LEU A 54 12.81 7.91 2.01
C LEU A 54 12.60 7.79 3.53
N GLN A 55 13.67 7.89 4.33
CA GLN A 55 13.56 7.81 5.79
C GLN A 55 12.66 8.90 6.36
N ASN A 56 12.79 10.14 5.87
CA ASN A 56 11.93 11.24 6.29
C ASN A 56 10.44 10.96 5.97
N PHE A 57 10.14 10.34 4.83
CA PHE A 57 8.77 9.90 4.52
C PHE A 57 8.28 8.80 5.46
N ALA A 58 9.11 7.82 5.80
CA ALA A 58 8.71 6.76 6.74
C ALA A 58 8.42 7.30 8.15
N ASP A 59 9.27 8.21 8.62
CA ASP A 59 9.17 8.78 9.97
C ASP A 59 8.00 9.76 10.09
N ASN A 60 7.79 10.62 9.08
CA ASN A 60 6.90 11.78 9.18
C ASN A 60 5.69 11.72 8.22
N GLY A 61 5.63 10.73 7.33
CA GLY A 61 4.70 10.70 6.21
C GLY A 61 4.91 11.86 5.24
N SER A 62 3.85 12.22 4.52
CA SER A 62 3.79 13.44 3.71
C SER A 62 2.42 14.10 3.85
N ASN A 63 2.30 15.38 3.46
CA ASN A 63 0.99 16.06 3.47
C ASN A 63 0.02 15.50 2.42
N THR A 64 0.51 14.74 1.45
CA THR A 64 -0.32 14.08 0.42
C THR A 64 -0.65 12.63 0.77
N GLY A 65 0.03 12.03 1.76
CA GLY A 65 -0.12 10.61 2.12
C GLY A 65 0.69 9.65 1.25
N PHE A 66 1.44 10.17 0.27
CA PHE A 66 2.28 9.37 -0.61
C PHE A 66 3.63 10.05 -0.89
N LEU A 67 4.57 9.27 -1.41
CA LEU A 67 5.85 9.71 -1.97
C LEU A 67 6.00 9.11 -3.36
N LEU A 68 6.30 9.94 -4.35
CA LEU A 68 6.46 9.55 -5.75
C LEU A 68 7.93 9.67 -6.17
N ILE A 69 8.47 8.63 -6.78
CA ILE A 69 9.83 8.62 -7.33
C ILE A 69 9.72 8.44 -8.84
N ARG A 70 10.36 9.33 -9.61
CA ARG A 70 10.20 9.42 -11.07
C ARG A 70 11.51 9.20 -11.82
N ARG A 71 11.37 9.04 -13.14
CA ARG A 71 12.46 8.87 -14.12
C ARG A 71 13.24 7.56 -13.94
N ILE A 72 12.60 6.54 -13.38
CA ILE A 72 13.23 5.24 -13.22
C ILE A 72 13.19 4.53 -14.57
N PRO A 73 14.35 4.08 -15.09
CA PRO A 73 14.42 3.47 -16.40
C PRO A 73 13.71 2.11 -16.43
N ILE A 74 13.03 1.85 -17.54
CA ILE A 74 12.49 0.53 -17.89
C ILE A 74 13.27 0.06 -19.12
N ASP A 75 13.98 -1.05 -18.99
CA ASP A 75 14.83 -1.56 -20.07
C ASP A 75 13.98 -2.24 -21.16
N GLU A 76 13.19 -3.24 -20.77
CA GLU A 76 12.24 -3.93 -21.64
C GLU A 76 10.86 -3.92 -20.99
N LEU A 77 9.84 -3.57 -21.78
CA LEU A 77 8.46 -3.51 -21.31
C LEU A 77 7.74 -4.79 -21.71
N PRO A 78 7.44 -5.70 -20.77
CA PRO A 78 6.76 -6.94 -21.11
C PRO A 78 5.32 -6.71 -21.59
N THR A 79 4.78 -7.67 -22.32
CA THR A 79 3.35 -7.78 -22.59
C THR A 79 2.60 -7.87 -21.25
N THR A 80 1.52 -7.12 -21.10
CA THR A 80 0.63 -7.24 -19.94
C THR A 80 -0.02 -8.63 -19.99
N PRO A 81 0.17 -9.49 -18.97
CA PRO A 81 -0.41 -10.83 -18.99
C PRO A 81 -1.94 -10.79 -18.86
N GLU A 82 -2.62 -11.90 -19.17
CA GLU A 82 -4.08 -12.00 -19.03
C GLU A 82 -4.53 -12.18 -17.56
N ASN A 83 -3.62 -12.63 -16.69
CA ASN A 83 -3.88 -12.85 -15.27
C ASN A 83 -2.64 -12.54 -14.41
N ASN A 84 -2.87 -12.31 -13.12
CA ASN A 84 -1.83 -11.93 -12.16
C ASN A 84 -0.99 -13.13 -11.65
N ASN A 85 -1.17 -14.32 -12.22
CA ASN A 85 -0.45 -15.53 -11.82
C ASN A 85 0.90 -15.67 -12.54
N CYS A 86 1.18 -14.86 -13.56
CA CYS A 86 2.32 -15.03 -14.47
C CYS A 86 3.70 -14.60 -13.92
N LYS A 87 3.77 -13.83 -12.82
CA LYS A 87 5.04 -13.40 -12.19
C LYS A 87 5.95 -12.62 -13.15
N ILE A 88 5.35 -11.74 -13.96
CA ILE A 88 6.10 -11.03 -15.00
C ILE A 88 6.82 -9.83 -14.38
N GLY A 89 6.14 -9.08 -13.50
CA GLY A 89 6.66 -7.86 -12.91
C GLY A 89 7.91 -8.07 -12.07
N GLU A 90 7.99 -9.19 -11.33
CA GLU A 90 9.10 -9.51 -10.42
C GLU A 90 10.46 -9.65 -11.12
N GLN A 91 10.45 -9.90 -12.43
CA GLN A 91 11.66 -10.10 -13.24
C GLN A 91 12.25 -8.78 -13.75
N THR A 92 11.52 -7.67 -13.61
CA THR A 92 11.91 -6.38 -14.20
C THR A 92 12.95 -5.65 -13.36
N THR A 93 13.82 -4.88 -14.02
CA THR A 93 14.75 -3.94 -13.35
C THR A 93 13.99 -2.97 -12.45
N LEU A 94 12.79 -2.53 -12.86
CA LEU A 94 11.94 -1.64 -12.08
C LEU A 94 11.52 -2.25 -10.74
N ALA A 95 11.12 -3.52 -10.71
CA ALA A 95 10.77 -4.22 -9.47
C ALA A 95 11.97 -4.40 -8.53
N LYS A 96 13.17 -4.64 -9.07
CA LYS A 96 14.41 -4.67 -8.27
C LYS A 96 14.74 -3.31 -7.66
N ILE A 97 14.59 -2.23 -8.43
CA ILE A 97 14.78 -0.87 -7.90
C ILE A 97 13.72 -0.54 -6.84
N GLN A 98 12.47 -0.94 -7.07
CA GLN A 98 11.38 -0.82 -6.12
C GLN A 98 11.70 -1.48 -4.78
N SER A 99 12.15 -2.73 -4.79
CA SER A 99 12.50 -3.44 -3.56
C SER A 99 13.66 -2.82 -2.81
N ILE A 100 14.66 -2.28 -3.53
CA ILE A 100 15.78 -1.55 -2.92
C ILE A 100 15.26 -0.33 -2.15
N PHE A 101 14.37 0.46 -2.75
CA PHE A 101 13.75 1.61 -2.08
C PHE A 101 12.91 1.21 -0.87
N VAL A 102 12.02 0.21 -1.01
CA VAL A 102 11.21 -0.31 0.10
C VAL A 102 12.11 -0.78 1.26
N SER A 103 13.24 -1.41 0.95
CA SER A 103 14.17 -1.95 1.93
C SER A 103 15.02 -0.90 2.65
N VAL A 104 15.01 0.36 2.19
CA VAL A 104 15.59 1.48 2.97
C VAL A 104 14.81 1.66 4.26
N ILE A 105 13.48 1.71 4.17
CA ILE A 105 12.59 2.16 5.24
C ILE A 105 11.82 1.04 5.94
N SER A 106 11.78 -0.14 5.33
CA SER A 106 10.95 -1.24 5.82
C SER A 106 11.58 -2.60 5.51
N ASN A 107 10.90 -3.66 5.92
CA ASN A 107 11.19 -5.03 5.54
C ASN A 107 10.10 -5.51 4.59
N MET A 108 10.49 -6.02 3.43
CA MET A 108 9.53 -6.61 2.50
C MET A 108 8.82 -7.80 3.13
N ILE A 109 7.52 -7.91 2.84
CA ILE A 109 6.64 -8.97 3.34
C ILE A 109 5.60 -9.32 2.27
N ALA A 110 5.05 -10.52 2.36
CA ALA A 110 3.93 -10.98 1.55
C ALA A 110 2.90 -11.71 2.43
N TYR A 111 1.72 -11.96 1.88
CA TYR A 111 0.61 -12.58 2.58
C TYR A 111 0.09 -13.73 1.72
N GLU A 112 0.05 -14.94 2.25
CA GLU A 112 -0.33 -16.15 1.51
C GLU A 112 -1.66 -15.98 0.77
N ALA A 113 -2.65 -15.39 1.45
CA ALA A 113 -3.99 -15.15 0.93
C ALA A 113 -4.07 -13.99 -0.09
N GLU A 114 -3.03 -13.16 -0.23
CA GLU A 114 -3.01 -12.04 -1.17
C GLU A 114 -1.96 -12.27 -2.26
N GLY A 115 -2.40 -12.33 -3.52
CA GLY A 115 -1.48 -12.52 -4.65
C GLY A 115 -0.59 -13.76 -4.53
N TYR A 116 -1.11 -14.82 -3.90
CA TYR A 116 -0.43 -16.11 -3.69
C TYR A 116 0.86 -16.03 -2.87
N GLY A 117 0.94 -15.14 -1.87
CA GLY A 117 2.11 -15.03 -1.00
C GLY A 117 3.37 -14.50 -1.69
N ARG A 118 3.23 -13.81 -2.82
CA ARG A 118 4.36 -13.32 -3.60
C ARG A 118 4.83 -11.96 -3.10
N LEU A 119 6.15 -11.78 -3.04
CA LEU A 119 6.78 -10.50 -2.73
C LEU A 119 6.40 -9.40 -3.72
N PHE A 120 6.21 -9.77 -4.99
CA PHE A 120 5.75 -8.89 -6.04
C PHE A 120 4.49 -9.44 -6.69
N GLN A 121 3.54 -8.55 -6.97
CA GLN A 121 2.26 -8.91 -7.53
C GLN A 121 1.98 -8.06 -8.77
N ASP A 122 1.56 -8.72 -9.85
CA ASP A 122 1.17 -8.05 -11.09
C ASP A 122 -0.23 -7.44 -10.91
N VAL A 123 -0.31 -6.11 -10.84
CA VAL A 123 -1.57 -5.36 -10.77
C VAL A 123 -1.96 -4.93 -12.18
N ILE A 124 -2.84 -5.75 -12.77
CA ILE A 124 -3.28 -5.68 -14.15
C ILE A 124 -4.81 -5.89 -14.22
N PRO A 125 -5.49 -5.38 -15.25
CA PRO A 125 -6.91 -5.66 -15.41
C PRO A 125 -7.16 -7.11 -15.80
N VAL A 126 -8.02 -7.80 -15.05
CA VAL A 126 -8.44 -9.17 -15.34
C VAL A 126 -9.92 -9.18 -15.72
N LYS A 127 -10.22 -9.68 -16.93
CA LYS A 127 -11.57 -9.61 -17.54
C LYS A 127 -12.67 -10.20 -16.65
N SER A 128 -12.40 -11.33 -15.99
CA SER A 128 -13.37 -11.96 -15.09
C SER A 128 -13.63 -11.20 -13.79
N MET A 129 -12.78 -10.21 -13.46
CA MET A 129 -12.80 -9.46 -12.20
C MET A 129 -13.10 -7.97 -12.38
N GLU A 130 -13.48 -7.55 -13.59
CA GLU A 130 -13.67 -6.15 -13.99
C GLU A 130 -14.50 -5.32 -13.02
N LYS A 131 -15.51 -5.94 -12.38
CA LYS A 131 -16.51 -5.30 -11.53
C LYS A 131 -16.33 -5.55 -10.03
N ASN A 132 -15.29 -6.27 -9.63
CA ASN A 132 -15.04 -6.63 -8.23
C ASN A 132 -14.25 -5.52 -7.51
N GLN A 133 -14.42 -5.39 -6.20
CA GLN A 133 -13.55 -4.55 -5.36
C GLN A 133 -12.22 -5.27 -5.10
N THR A 134 -11.36 -5.32 -6.12
CA THR A 134 -10.01 -5.93 -6.05
C THR A 134 -9.02 -5.12 -6.88
N SER A 135 -7.72 -5.26 -6.61
CA SER A 135 -6.66 -4.55 -7.34
C SER A 135 -6.61 -4.85 -8.85
N ILE A 136 -7.17 -5.98 -9.28
CA ILE A 136 -7.23 -6.44 -10.68
C ILE A 136 -8.54 -6.09 -11.41
N SER A 137 -9.42 -5.31 -10.78
CA SER A 137 -10.63 -4.79 -11.42
C SER A 137 -10.32 -3.64 -12.38
N SER A 138 -11.33 -3.14 -13.09
CA SER A 138 -11.15 -2.00 -14.02
C SER A 138 -12.41 -1.19 -14.29
N SER A 139 -13.56 -1.82 -14.53
CA SER A 139 -14.77 -1.13 -15.02
C SER A 139 -15.56 -0.37 -13.93
N VAL A 140 -15.20 -0.56 -12.67
CA VAL A 140 -15.76 0.16 -11.51
C VAL A 140 -14.66 0.94 -10.79
N GLU A 141 -15.05 1.99 -10.07
CA GLU A 141 -14.14 2.65 -9.14
C GLU A 141 -13.74 1.64 -8.05
N LEU A 142 -12.43 1.51 -7.82
CA LEU A 142 -11.92 0.82 -6.65
C LEU A 142 -12.03 1.81 -5.50
N GLU A 143 -12.91 1.48 -4.56
CA GLU A 143 -13.29 2.37 -3.46
C GLU A 143 -12.12 2.61 -2.50
N ILE A 144 -12.25 3.64 -1.67
CA ILE A 144 -11.18 4.01 -0.75
C ILE A 144 -10.99 2.99 0.37
N HIS A 145 -9.74 2.62 0.57
CA HIS A 145 -9.37 1.69 1.62
C HIS A 145 -7.93 1.86 2.09
N THR A 146 -7.71 1.45 3.32
CA THR A 146 -6.43 1.02 3.87
C THR A 146 -6.21 -0.41 3.39
N GLU A 147 -5.05 -0.71 2.80
CA GLU A 147 -4.72 -2.08 2.39
C GLU A 147 -4.82 -3.01 3.61
N GLN A 148 -5.63 -4.06 3.49
CA GLN A 148 -5.91 -5.03 4.54
C GLN A 148 -6.40 -4.38 5.85
N ALA A 149 -7.40 -3.49 5.77
CA ALA A 149 -7.97 -2.80 6.93
C ALA A 149 -8.39 -3.74 8.08
N PHE A 150 -8.80 -4.97 7.73
CA PHE A 150 -9.18 -6.02 8.68
C PHE A 150 -8.01 -6.64 9.46
N SER A 151 -6.78 -6.54 8.96
CA SER A 151 -5.64 -7.27 9.51
C SER A 151 -4.84 -6.45 10.51
N LYS A 152 -4.52 -7.06 11.66
CA LYS A 152 -3.51 -6.51 12.59
C LYS A 152 -2.10 -6.57 12.00
N LEU A 153 -1.87 -7.47 11.04
CA LEU A 153 -0.58 -7.71 10.38
C LEU A 153 -0.46 -6.97 9.04
N ARG A 154 -1.42 -6.10 8.70
CA ARG A 154 -1.45 -5.30 7.46
C ARG A 154 -0.12 -4.57 7.22
N PRO A 155 0.23 -4.28 5.96
CA PRO A 155 1.47 -3.61 5.65
C PRO A 155 1.48 -2.17 6.15
N ASP A 156 2.67 -1.66 6.47
CA ASP A 156 2.87 -0.25 6.79
C ASP A 156 3.03 0.59 5.52
N ILE A 157 3.66 0.01 4.50
CA ILE A 157 3.90 0.62 3.20
C ILE A 157 3.32 -0.25 2.10
N LEU A 158 2.54 0.38 1.23
CA LEU A 158 2.19 -0.12 -0.09
C LEU A 158 3.09 0.56 -1.13
N SER A 159 3.76 -0.22 -1.98
CA SER A 159 4.52 0.30 -3.11
C SER A 159 3.94 -0.18 -4.43
N LEU A 160 3.78 0.73 -5.38
CA LEU A 160 3.32 0.46 -6.74
C LEU A 160 4.32 1.02 -7.76
N ALA A 161 4.92 0.15 -8.57
CA ALA A 161 5.83 0.53 -9.65
C ALA A 161 5.14 0.40 -11.01
N CYS A 162 5.14 1.46 -11.81
CA CYS A 162 4.45 1.50 -13.08
C CYS A 162 5.33 1.04 -14.25
N LEU A 163 5.00 -0.11 -14.83
CA LEU A 163 5.56 -0.57 -16.09
C LEU A 163 4.80 0.06 -17.26
N ARG A 164 3.47 -0.01 -17.23
CA ARG A 164 2.58 0.58 -18.24
C ARG A 164 1.41 1.32 -17.58
N GLY A 165 1.17 2.57 -18.00
CA GLY A 165 0.07 3.40 -17.51
C GLY A 165 -1.23 3.21 -18.30
N ASN A 166 -2.28 3.91 -17.88
CA ASN A 166 -3.51 4.12 -18.67
C ASN A 166 -4.03 5.53 -18.36
N THR A 167 -4.39 6.29 -19.40
CA THR A 167 -4.76 7.71 -19.30
C THR A 167 -5.99 7.99 -18.43
N ASN A 168 -6.82 6.97 -18.18
CA ASN A 168 -8.02 7.05 -17.35
C ASN A 168 -7.86 6.39 -15.98
N ALA A 169 -6.72 5.75 -15.67
CA ALA A 169 -6.52 4.99 -14.44
C ALA A 169 -5.72 5.80 -13.38
N TYR A 170 -6.40 6.75 -12.77
CA TYR A 170 -5.90 7.58 -11.67
C TYR A 170 -5.86 6.77 -10.38
N THR A 171 -4.72 6.81 -9.70
CA THR A 171 -4.62 6.43 -8.29
C THR A 171 -5.11 7.60 -7.46
N TYR A 172 -6.07 7.35 -6.57
CA TYR A 172 -6.59 8.33 -5.63
C TYR A 172 -5.99 8.11 -4.25
N ILE A 173 -5.65 9.18 -3.54
CA ILE A 173 -5.11 9.13 -2.17
C ILE A 173 -5.81 10.18 -1.30
N LEU A 174 -6.28 9.79 -0.12
CA LEU A 174 -6.76 10.71 0.91
C LEU A 174 -5.93 10.54 2.19
N PRO A 175 -5.10 11.53 2.55
CA PRO A 175 -4.38 11.49 3.82
C PRO A 175 -5.33 11.72 5.00
N VAL A 176 -5.03 11.10 6.13
CA VAL A 176 -5.78 11.21 7.39
C VAL A 176 -5.99 12.66 7.85
N LYS A 177 -5.01 13.53 7.57
CA LYS A 177 -5.10 14.96 7.87
C LYS A 177 -6.26 15.64 7.13
N SER A 178 -6.58 15.22 5.91
CA SER A 178 -7.74 15.72 5.17
C SER A 178 -9.06 15.34 5.85
N ILE A 179 -9.13 14.16 6.48
CA ILE A 179 -10.30 13.76 7.28
C ILE A 179 -10.41 14.62 8.53
N ILE A 180 -9.33 14.69 9.33
CA ILE A 180 -9.29 15.44 10.59
C ILE A 180 -9.66 16.91 10.39
N ASN A 181 -9.16 17.54 9.33
CA ASN A 181 -9.44 18.95 9.03
C ASN A 181 -10.88 19.23 8.58
N ASN A 182 -11.67 18.20 8.27
CA ASN A 182 -13.03 18.32 7.74
C ASN A 182 -14.10 17.62 8.60
N VAL A 183 -13.76 17.27 9.84
CA VAL A 183 -14.69 16.77 10.86
C VAL A 183 -14.70 17.71 12.06
N THR A 184 -15.80 17.69 12.81
CA THR A 184 -15.92 18.42 14.08
C THR A 184 -15.19 17.68 15.20
N ASP A 185 -14.91 18.36 16.31
CA ASP A 185 -14.28 17.75 17.49
C ASP A 185 -15.07 16.55 18.03
N THR A 186 -16.40 16.63 17.99
CA THR A 186 -17.28 15.54 18.44
C THR A 186 -17.16 14.32 17.52
N GLU A 187 -17.13 14.54 16.21
CA GLU A 187 -16.95 13.47 15.24
C GLU A 187 -15.55 12.88 15.31
N LEU A 188 -14.51 13.70 15.51
CA LEU A 188 -13.15 13.20 15.71
C LEU A 188 -13.03 12.34 16.97
N LYS A 189 -13.70 12.73 18.07
CA LYS A 189 -13.80 11.88 19.27
C LYS A 189 -14.49 10.56 18.96
N MET A 190 -15.55 10.57 18.16
CA MET A 190 -16.24 9.36 17.73
C MET A 190 -15.33 8.46 16.88
N LEU A 191 -14.59 9.01 15.91
CA LEU A 191 -13.66 8.26 15.05
C LEU A 191 -12.54 7.54 15.82
N LYS A 192 -12.26 7.99 17.06
CA LYS A 192 -11.32 7.35 17.99
C LYS A 192 -11.93 6.24 18.83
N MET A 193 -13.24 6.12 18.88
CA MET A 193 -13.93 5.07 19.63
C MET A 193 -13.98 3.77 18.82
N PRO A 194 -13.96 2.59 19.47
CA PRO A 194 -14.11 1.32 18.78
C PRO A 194 -15.57 1.09 18.39
N LEU A 195 -16.01 1.68 17.26
CA LEU A 195 -17.41 1.69 16.81
C LEU A 195 -17.63 1.08 15.41
N TRP A 196 -16.60 0.50 14.80
CA TRP A 196 -16.68 -0.05 13.44
C TRP A 196 -16.19 -1.50 13.38
N ASN A 197 -17.01 -2.38 12.83
CA ASN A 197 -16.55 -3.69 12.41
C ASN A 197 -16.01 -3.61 10.99
N THR A 198 -15.22 -4.58 10.57
CA THR A 198 -14.77 -4.73 9.17
C THR A 198 -14.79 -6.19 8.75
N GLY A 199 -15.18 -6.45 7.51
CA GLY A 199 -15.04 -7.77 6.89
C GLY A 199 -13.64 -8.03 6.37
N VAL A 200 -13.32 -9.30 6.13
CA VAL A 200 -12.12 -9.73 5.38
C VAL A 200 -12.36 -9.56 3.88
N ASP A 201 -11.37 -9.00 3.17
CA ASP A 201 -11.43 -8.70 1.73
C ASP A 201 -11.75 -9.93 0.87
N LEU A 202 -12.41 -9.69 -0.26
CA LEU A 202 -12.73 -10.73 -1.22
C LEU A 202 -11.48 -11.47 -1.70
N SER A 203 -10.37 -10.76 -1.98
CA SER A 203 -9.13 -11.36 -2.50
C SER A 203 -8.56 -12.42 -1.56
N PHE A 204 -8.66 -12.22 -0.25
CA PHE A 204 -8.23 -13.16 0.78
C PHE A 204 -9.14 -14.39 0.86
N LYS A 205 -10.42 -14.25 0.52
CA LYS A 205 -11.42 -15.34 0.60
C LYS A 205 -11.46 -16.24 -0.63
N LEU A 206 -10.88 -15.83 -1.77
CA LEU A 206 -11.02 -16.55 -3.05
C LEU A 206 -10.58 -18.02 -3.02
N ASN A 207 -9.64 -18.38 -2.15
CA ASN A 207 -9.10 -19.74 -2.04
C ASN A 207 -9.67 -20.54 -0.86
N GLY A 208 -10.74 -20.06 -0.22
CA GLY A 208 -11.38 -20.78 0.89
C GLY A 208 -10.52 -20.88 2.15
N HIS A 209 -9.62 -19.92 2.37
CA HIS A 209 -8.83 -19.86 3.60
C HIS A 209 -9.71 -19.62 4.82
N GLU A 210 -9.37 -20.26 5.93
CA GLU A 210 -9.96 -20.00 7.24
C GLU A 210 -9.09 -19.02 8.00
N PHE A 211 -9.69 -18.10 8.75
CA PHE A 211 -8.98 -17.10 9.54
C PHE A 211 -9.26 -17.28 11.03
N ILE A 212 -8.21 -17.28 11.87
CA ILE A 212 -8.33 -17.55 13.31
C ILE A 212 -9.19 -16.53 14.04
N GLU A 213 -9.19 -15.28 13.57
CA GLU A 213 -9.99 -14.20 14.15
C GLU A 213 -11.41 -14.12 13.54
N GLY A 214 -11.78 -15.03 12.62
CA GLY A 214 -13.09 -15.11 11.94
C GLY A 214 -13.16 -14.36 10.60
N ASP A 215 -14.36 -14.01 10.13
CA ASP A 215 -14.57 -13.25 8.88
C ASP A 215 -14.90 -11.77 9.09
N ILE A 216 -15.29 -11.41 10.33
CA ILE A 216 -15.61 -10.06 10.76
C ILE A 216 -14.73 -9.73 11.96
N ARG A 217 -14.08 -8.56 11.93
CA ARG A 217 -13.17 -8.06 12.98
C ARG A 217 -13.76 -6.80 13.61
N GLY A 218 -13.31 -6.51 14.83
CA GLY A 218 -13.67 -5.28 15.54
C GLY A 218 -14.57 -5.53 16.75
N PRO A 219 -15.25 -4.48 17.25
CA PRO A 219 -15.23 -3.14 16.69
C PRO A 219 -13.87 -2.44 16.93
N MET A 220 -13.44 -1.61 15.98
CA MET A 220 -12.19 -0.86 15.98
C MET A 220 -12.44 0.63 15.77
N SER A 221 -11.45 1.45 16.08
CA SER A 221 -11.43 2.89 15.78
C SER A 221 -10.94 3.14 14.36
N ILE A 222 -11.49 4.13 13.67
CA ILE A 222 -11.00 4.57 12.36
C ILE A 222 -9.71 5.40 12.50
N ILE A 223 -9.64 6.29 13.51
CA ILE A 223 -8.48 7.15 13.78
C ILE A 223 -7.88 6.79 15.14
N ARG A 224 -6.55 6.67 15.20
CA ARG A 224 -5.78 6.48 16.44
C ARG A 224 -4.52 7.34 16.47
N GLY A 225 -4.00 7.68 17.64
CA GLY A 225 -2.66 8.29 17.76
C GLY A 225 -1.55 7.25 17.82
N TYR A 226 -0.37 7.57 17.29
CA TYR A 226 0.81 6.70 17.40
C TYR A 226 1.20 6.41 18.87
N LYS A 227 0.92 7.36 19.79
CA LYS A 227 1.23 7.26 21.23
C LYS A 227 0.05 6.92 22.16
N ASP A 228 -1.11 6.47 21.66
CA ASP A 228 -2.27 6.10 22.50
C ASP A 228 -2.04 4.90 23.47
N LYS A 229 -0.79 4.43 23.62
CA LYS A 229 -0.38 3.51 24.70
C LYS A 229 0.09 4.17 25.99
N ARG A 230 0.30 5.49 26.03
CA ARG A 230 0.75 6.19 27.25
C ARG A 230 0.26 7.63 27.25
N LEU A 231 -0.70 7.95 28.11
CA LEU A 231 -0.84 9.19 28.91
C LEU A 231 -2.27 9.23 29.48
N GLU A 232 -2.43 8.78 30.73
CA GLU A 232 -3.74 8.71 31.41
C GLU A 232 -4.23 10.06 31.98
N ASN A 233 -3.49 11.18 31.85
CA ASN A 233 -3.74 12.38 32.66
C ASN A 233 -3.61 13.74 31.96
N GLU A 234 -3.73 13.83 30.63
CA GLU A 234 -3.78 15.14 29.95
C GLU A 234 -5.15 15.42 29.30
N ASP A 235 -5.55 16.70 29.37
CA ASP A 235 -6.74 17.24 28.73
C ASP A 235 -6.71 16.92 27.21
N PRO A 236 -7.61 16.07 26.69
CA PRO A 236 -7.56 15.49 25.35
C PRO A 236 -7.95 16.46 24.22
N ARG A 237 -7.57 17.74 24.35
CA ARG A 237 -7.69 18.73 23.28
C ARG A 237 -6.78 18.33 22.11
N LEU A 238 -7.40 17.67 21.13
CA LEU A 238 -7.25 17.87 19.68
C LEU A 238 -5.93 17.58 18.98
N VAL A 239 -4.79 17.47 19.67
CA VAL A 239 -3.51 17.18 19.01
C VAL A 239 -3.28 15.68 19.03
N ILE A 240 -3.57 15.01 17.91
CA ILE A 240 -3.01 13.69 17.68
C ILE A 240 -1.58 13.91 17.22
N GLU A 241 -0.60 13.67 18.11
CA GLU A 241 0.77 13.49 17.67
C GLU A 241 0.78 12.27 16.74
N ASP A 242 0.88 12.56 15.44
CA ASP A 242 0.94 11.57 14.38
C ASP A 242 -0.32 10.66 14.24
N PRO A 243 -1.39 11.16 13.61
CA PRO A 243 -2.62 10.39 13.43
C PRO A 243 -2.44 9.23 12.45
N LEU A 244 -2.94 8.07 12.85
CA LEU A 244 -3.04 6.89 12.02
C LEU A 244 -4.50 6.62 11.64
N LEU A 245 -4.69 5.99 10.49
CA LEU A 245 -5.97 5.71 9.85
C LEU A 245 -6.09 4.22 9.52
N VAL A 246 -7.26 3.66 9.79
CA VAL A 246 -7.73 2.38 9.24
C VAL A 246 -9.15 2.58 8.77
N PHE A 247 -9.39 2.43 7.47
CA PHE A 247 -10.70 2.64 6.89
C PHE A 247 -10.89 1.75 5.66
N ASP A 248 -12.09 1.23 5.46
CA ASP A 248 -12.49 0.55 4.24
C ASP A 248 -13.95 0.90 3.95
N GLN A 249 -14.23 1.48 2.78
CA GLN A 249 -15.57 1.92 2.43
C GLN A 249 -16.56 0.75 2.27
N ASP A 250 -16.12 -0.35 1.66
CA ASP A 250 -16.97 -1.48 1.29
C ASP A 250 -17.17 -2.44 2.47
N LEU A 251 -16.13 -2.60 3.28
CA LEU A 251 -16.07 -3.64 4.31
C LEU A 251 -16.38 -3.15 5.72
N MET A 252 -16.23 -1.85 6.01
CA MET A 252 -16.55 -1.33 7.34
C MET A 252 -18.05 -1.12 7.55
N THR A 253 -18.50 -1.41 8.76
CA THR A 253 -19.88 -1.15 9.21
C THR A 253 -19.89 -0.52 10.60
N GLY A 254 -20.66 0.55 10.77
CA GLY A 254 -20.84 1.17 12.07
C GLY A 254 -21.78 0.35 12.97
N ILE A 255 -21.45 0.20 14.25
CA ILE A 255 -22.32 -0.48 15.23
C ILE A 255 -23.52 0.37 15.70
N THR A 256 -23.55 1.67 15.37
CA THR A 256 -24.72 2.55 15.56
C THR A 256 -25.04 3.29 14.27
N GLU A 257 -26.21 3.92 14.20
CA GLU A 257 -26.58 4.75 13.04
C GLU A 257 -25.61 5.93 12.85
N GLU A 258 -25.17 6.54 13.95
CA GLU A 258 -24.22 7.65 13.95
C GLU A 258 -22.83 7.21 13.49
N SER A 259 -22.32 6.07 13.98
CA SER A 259 -21.01 5.57 13.52
C SER A 259 -21.07 5.14 12.05
N ASN A 260 -22.20 4.61 11.59
CA ASN A 260 -22.37 4.27 10.18
C ASN A 260 -22.43 5.52 9.28
N LYS A 261 -23.08 6.60 9.74
CA LYS A 261 -23.07 7.92 9.03
C LYS A 261 -21.66 8.48 8.85
N MET A 262 -20.73 8.18 9.77
CA MET A 262 -19.35 8.64 9.64
C MET A 262 -18.60 8.01 8.46
N ILE A 263 -18.95 6.79 8.04
CA ILE A 263 -18.39 6.17 6.82
C ILE A 263 -18.75 7.04 5.62
N HIS A 264 -20.04 7.37 5.44
CA HIS A 264 -20.49 8.24 4.35
C HIS A 264 -19.85 9.63 4.42
N LYS A 265 -19.69 10.21 5.62
CA LYS A 265 -19.00 11.49 5.77
C LYS A 265 -17.54 11.45 5.32
N ILE A 266 -16.81 10.37 5.63
CA ILE A 266 -15.42 10.18 5.16
C ILE A 266 -15.39 10.07 3.64
N VAL A 267 -16.34 9.33 3.04
CA VAL A 267 -16.48 9.21 1.59
C VAL A 267 -16.77 10.57 0.93
N ASP A 268 -17.62 11.40 1.54
CA ASP A 268 -17.87 12.77 1.06
C ASP A 268 -16.62 13.65 1.12
N ILE A 269 -15.81 13.51 2.18
CA ILE A 269 -14.52 14.21 2.31
C ILE A 269 -13.56 13.72 1.23
N TYR A 270 -13.51 12.40 0.98
CA TYR A 270 -12.69 11.80 -0.06
C TYR A 270 -12.97 12.40 -1.44
N TYR A 271 -14.21 12.43 -1.89
CA TYR A 271 -14.54 12.95 -3.22
C TYR A 271 -14.19 14.44 -3.40
N LYS A 272 -14.12 15.21 -2.30
CA LYS A 272 -13.77 16.64 -2.31
C LYS A 272 -12.27 16.92 -2.17
N HIS A 273 -11.54 16.06 -1.47
CA HIS A 273 -10.18 16.35 -1.00
C HIS A 273 -9.12 15.30 -1.37
N ARG A 274 -9.48 14.26 -2.13
CA ARG A 274 -8.51 13.27 -2.63
C ARG A 274 -7.51 13.92 -3.57
N PHE A 275 -6.25 13.52 -3.44
CA PHE A 275 -5.25 13.69 -4.48
C PHE A 275 -5.48 12.66 -5.58
N SER A 276 -5.14 13.01 -6.81
CA SER A 276 -5.16 12.10 -7.96
C SER A 276 -3.82 12.12 -8.66
N HIS A 277 -3.30 10.95 -9.00
CA HIS A 277 -2.09 10.80 -9.81
C HIS A 277 -2.29 9.73 -10.88
N ASN A 278 -2.00 10.07 -12.13
CA ASN A 278 -1.97 9.09 -13.22
C ASN A 278 -0.55 8.54 -13.34
N LEU A 279 -0.36 7.30 -12.86
CA LEU A 279 0.95 6.66 -12.88
C LEU A 279 1.43 6.43 -14.32
N THR A 280 2.64 6.90 -14.60
CA THR A 280 3.32 6.76 -15.88
C THR A 280 4.50 5.78 -15.79
N PRO A 281 4.91 5.15 -16.90
CA PRO A 281 6.04 4.23 -16.92
C PRO A 281 7.30 4.83 -16.28
N GLY A 282 7.92 4.09 -15.35
CA GLY A 282 9.13 4.53 -14.66
C GLY A 282 8.86 5.36 -13.40
N GLU A 283 7.60 5.42 -12.96
CA GLU A 283 7.24 5.95 -11.65
C GLU A 283 7.05 4.84 -10.62
N ILE A 284 7.48 5.10 -9.39
CA ILE A 284 7.15 4.29 -8.22
C ILE A 284 6.46 5.20 -7.20
N VAL A 285 5.27 4.81 -6.75
CA VAL A 285 4.58 5.47 -5.65
C VAL A 285 4.63 4.61 -4.39
N PHE A 286 4.93 5.27 -3.28
CA PHE A 286 4.83 4.75 -1.92
C PHE A 286 3.61 5.37 -1.27
N ILE A 287 2.72 4.54 -0.76
CA ILE A 287 1.55 4.98 0.01
C ILE A 287 1.79 4.56 1.46
N ASP A 288 1.69 5.52 2.37
CA ASP A 288 1.74 5.27 3.80
C ASP A 288 0.40 4.69 4.25
N ASN A 289 0.35 3.37 4.37
CA ASN A 289 -0.87 2.64 4.69
C ASN A 289 -1.35 2.88 6.13
N ASN A 290 -0.55 3.56 6.95
CA ASN A 290 -0.97 4.01 8.28
C ASN A 290 -1.55 5.42 8.26
N ARG A 291 -1.25 6.27 7.27
CA ARG A 291 -1.62 7.70 7.27
C ARG A 291 -2.48 8.12 6.10
N ALA A 292 -2.79 7.21 5.17
CA ALA A 292 -3.65 7.49 4.03
C ALA A 292 -4.49 6.27 3.65
N VAL A 293 -5.63 6.55 3.03
CA VAL A 293 -6.40 5.56 2.26
C VAL A 293 -6.18 5.83 0.78
N HIS A 294 -6.39 4.81 -0.04
CA HIS A 294 -6.21 4.91 -1.47
C HIS A 294 -7.34 4.21 -2.22
N GLY A 295 -7.53 4.60 -3.48
CA GLY A 295 -8.50 4.04 -4.40
C GLY A 295 -8.03 4.20 -5.84
N ARG A 296 -8.87 3.85 -6.80
CA ARG A 296 -8.53 3.99 -8.22
C ARG A 296 -9.76 4.27 -9.07
N SER A 297 -9.65 5.19 -10.01
CA SER A 297 -10.72 5.44 -10.99
C SER A 297 -11.03 4.20 -11.83
N PRO A 298 -12.26 4.13 -12.38
CA PRO A 298 -12.57 3.16 -13.42
C PRO A 298 -11.78 3.48 -14.70
N PHE A 299 -11.44 2.44 -15.45
CA PHE A 299 -10.85 2.55 -16.78
C PHE A 299 -11.27 1.35 -17.64
N VAL A 300 -11.16 1.48 -18.96
CA VAL A 300 -11.54 0.42 -19.91
C VAL A 300 -10.26 -0.22 -20.45
N PRO A 301 -9.99 -1.50 -20.15
CA PRO A 301 -8.90 -2.27 -20.76
C PRO A 301 -9.25 -2.74 -22.17
N ASN A 302 -8.23 -2.92 -23.02
CA ASN A 302 -8.38 -3.47 -24.37
C ASN A 302 -8.24 -4.99 -24.40
N TYR A 303 -7.59 -5.58 -23.41
CA TYR A 303 -7.20 -7.00 -23.35
C TYR A 303 -6.34 -7.45 -24.53
N ASP A 304 -5.45 -6.56 -25.00
CA ASP A 304 -4.58 -6.73 -26.17
C ASP A 304 -3.09 -6.95 -25.79
N GLY A 305 -2.80 -7.10 -24.49
CA GLY A 305 -1.44 -7.21 -23.97
C GLY A 305 -0.73 -5.87 -23.78
N LEU A 306 -1.40 -4.74 -24.02
CA LEU A 306 -0.87 -3.38 -23.85
C LEU A 306 -1.63 -2.60 -22.77
N ASP A 307 -2.36 -3.30 -21.90
CA ASP A 307 -3.09 -2.68 -20.80
C ASP A 307 -2.20 -2.21 -19.65
N ARG A 308 -2.77 -1.40 -18.75
CA ARG A 308 -2.11 -0.92 -17.53
C ARG A 308 -1.47 -2.09 -16.76
N PHE A 309 -0.21 -1.89 -16.37
CA PHE A 309 0.57 -2.87 -15.63
C PHE A 309 1.40 -2.18 -14.56
N LEU A 310 1.04 -2.42 -13.29
CA LEU A 310 1.86 -2.07 -12.15
C LEU A 310 2.41 -3.32 -11.45
N VAL A 311 3.52 -3.15 -10.75
CA VAL A 311 4.08 -4.15 -9.83
C VAL A 311 3.86 -3.66 -8.41
N ARG A 312 3.12 -4.44 -7.61
CA ARG A 312 2.85 -4.16 -6.20
C ARG A 312 3.80 -4.94 -5.31
N CYS A 313 4.32 -4.31 -4.26
CA CYS A 313 4.92 -5.00 -3.13
C CYS A 313 4.62 -4.27 -1.82
N PHE A 314 4.84 -4.96 -0.71
CA PHE A 314 4.52 -4.48 0.62
C PHE A 314 5.76 -4.38 1.51
N GLY A 315 5.72 -3.46 2.47
CA GLY A 315 6.74 -3.29 3.50
C GLY A 315 6.13 -3.15 4.89
N VAL A 316 6.81 -3.70 5.89
CA VAL A 316 6.50 -3.51 7.33
C VAL A 316 7.71 -2.93 8.06
N TYR A 317 7.47 -2.02 8.99
CA TYR A 317 8.51 -1.41 9.80
C TYR A 317 9.05 -2.40 10.83
N ASN A 318 8.15 -3.15 11.49
CA ASN A 318 8.53 -4.16 12.48
C ASN A 318 8.29 -5.59 11.95
N TYR A 319 9.31 -6.16 11.31
CA TYR A 319 9.26 -7.52 10.74
C TYR A 319 9.01 -8.62 11.79
N GLU A 320 9.49 -8.43 13.02
CA GLU A 320 9.34 -9.41 14.09
C GLU A 320 7.91 -9.47 14.64
N TYR A 321 7.10 -8.43 14.40
CA TYR A 321 5.70 -8.40 14.84
C TYR A 321 4.87 -9.55 14.27
N SER A 322 5.18 -10.00 13.06
CA SER A 322 4.52 -11.11 12.38
C SER A 322 5.26 -12.45 12.52
N ALA A 323 6.30 -12.56 13.36
CA ALA A 323 7.13 -13.77 13.44
C ALA A 323 6.33 -15.04 13.76
N TYR A 324 5.29 -14.92 14.59
CA TYR A 324 4.40 -16.05 14.95
C TYR A 324 3.52 -16.54 13.78
N ALA A 325 3.38 -15.72 12.74
CA ALA A 325 2.50 -15.96 11.60
C ALA A 325 3.27 -16.33 10.33
N ARG A 326 4.59 -16.53 10.42
CA ARG A 326 5.48 -16.80 9.29
C ARG A 326 6.24 -18.10 9.53
N GLU A 327 6.10 -19.06 8.62
CA GLU A 327 6.82 -20.33 8.74
C GLU A 327 8.34 -20.11 8.64
N ASN A 328 9.09 -20.73 9.55
CA ASN A 328 10.57 -20.69 9.59
C ASN A 328 11.19 -19.28 9.51
N GLY A 329 10.45 -18.24 9.93
CA GLY A 329 10.92 -16.86 9.84
C GLY A 329 10.97 -16.28 8.43
N GLY A 330 10.34 -16.94 7.43
CA GLY A 330 10.30 -16.50 6.04
C GLY A 330 9.44 -15.26 5.79
N ARG A 331 9.31 -14.83 4.53
CA ARG A 331 8.65 -13.55 4.16
C ARG A 331 7.13 -13.56 4.04
N VAL A 332 6.49 -14.71 4.21
CA VAL A 332 5.05 -14.88 3.91
C VAL A 332 4.27 -15.08 5.20
N VAL A 333 3.33 -14.19 5.47
CA VAL A 333 2.33 -14.35 6.53
C VAL A 333 1.31 -15.38 6.08
N SER A 334 1.13 -16.45 6.85
CA SER A 334 0.15 -17.49 6.53
C SER A 334 -1.28 -16.94 6.59
N ALA A 335 -2.13 -17.43 5.69
CA ALA A 335 -3.48 -16.94 5.49
C ALA A 335 -4.31 -16.94 6.77
N ILE A 336 -4.14 -17.98 7.60
CA ILE A 336 -4.88 -18.15 8.87
C ILE A 336 -4.70 -17.01 9.88
N TYR A 337 -3.58 -16.28 9.81
CA TYR A 337 -3.27 -15.17 10.71
C TYR A 337 -3.60 -13.79 10.13
N SER A 338 -4.09 -13.74 8.89
CA SER A 338 -4.43 -12.49 8.22
C SER A 338 -5.68 -11.83 8.82
#